data_AF-A0A6J7J4D1-F1
#
_entry.id   AF-A0A6J7J4D1-F1
#
_cell.length_a   1.000
_cell.length_b   1.000
_cell.length_c   1.000
_cell.angle_alpha   90.00
_cell.angle_beta   90.00
_cell.angle_gamma   90.00
#
_symmetry.space_group_name_H-M   'P 1'
#
loop_
_entity.id
_entity.type
_entity.pdbx_description
1 polymer ?
#
loop_
_entity_poly.entity_id
_entity_poly.type
_entity_poly.pdbx_seq_one_letter_code
_entity_poly.pdbx_strand_id
1 'polypeptide(L)'
;MGELSRLADRLESDHSVSVDVVSGGNSANLDWLTSGSPIGRVNDLRLGESILLGREPLHRRQLDGLHTDSFVLIGEVIESRRKPTEPWGQSAQSAFPRSTSPTDGCGAWQTIVAIGRQDTDPDGLVMPDGVTYRGASSDHLVLGTEDRFRPGAELRFIPDYSALVRSMTCPNVRQVRCT
;
A
#
# COMPACT_ATOMS: atom_id res chain seq x y z
N MET A 1 4.66 -25.60 -1.98
CA MET A 1 5.33 -26.02 -3.24
C MET A 1 5.40 -27.53 -3.42
N GLY A 2 5.61 -28.32 -2.35
CA GLY A 2 5.62 -29.78 -2.46
C GLY A 2 4.35 -30.39 -3.08
N GLU A 3 3.17 -29.89 -2.71
CA GLU A 3 1.91 -30.41 -3.27
C GLU A 3 1.78 -30.14 -4.78
N LEU A 4 2.12 -28.94 -5.23
CA LEU A 4 2.11 -28.61 -6.66
C LEU A 4 3.12 -29.46 -7.45
N SER A 5 4.26 -29.78 -6.84
CA SER A 5 5.25 -30.68 -7.47
C SER A 5 4.70 -32.09 -7.62
N ARG A 6 4.07 -32.65 -6.58
CA ARG A 6 3.44 -33.97 -6.64
C ARG A 6 2.31 -34.04 -7.67
N LEU A 7 1.53 -32.97 -7.80
CA LEU A 7 0.47 -32.90 -8.80
C LEU A 7 1.05 -32.89 -10.23
N ALA A 8 2.14 -32.17 -10.46
CA ALA A 8 2.84 -32.20 -11.74
C ALA A 8 3.38 -33.60 -12.06
N ASP A 9 4.07 -34.24 -11.12
CA ASP A 9 4.61 -35.59 -11.29
C ASP A 9 3.49 -36.61 -11.58
N ARG A 10 2.37 -36.52 -10.86
CA ARG A 10 1.20 -37.38 -11.09
C ARG A 10 0.58 -37.16 -12.46
N LEU A 11 0.43 -35.91 -12.88
CA LEU A 11 -0.16 -35.60 -14.18
C LEU A 11 0.67 -36.18 -15.34
N GLU A 12 1.99 -36.10 -15.24
CA GLU A 12 2.89 -36.73 -16.22
C GLU A 12 2.78 -38.25 -16.20
N SER A 13 2.73 -38.87 -15.01
CA SER A 13 2.60 -40.33 -14.85
C SER A 13 1.25 -40.87 -15.35
N ASP A 14 0.15 -40.22 -14.99
CA ASP A 14 -1.22 -40.69 -15.26
C ASP A 14 -1.59 -40.52 -16.75
N HIS A 15 -0.98 -39.55 -17.43
CA HIS A 15 -1.34 -39.18 -18.81
C HIS A 15 -0.20 -39.32 -19.83
N SER A 16 1.00 -39.74 -19.40
CA SER A 16 2.20 -39.83 -20.27
C SER A 16 2.48 -38.52 -21.04
N VAL A 17 2.25 -37.39 -20.38
CA VAL A 17 2.56 -36.05 -20.88
C VAL A 17 3.79 -35.49 -20.17
N SER A 18 4.36 -34.39 -20.67
CA SER A 18 5.42 -33.64 -19.98
C SER A 18 4.94 -32.25 -19.62
N VAL A 19 5.30 -31.79 -18.41
CA VAL A 19 5.01 -30.47 -17.86
C VAL A 19 6.33 -29.70 -17.76
N ASP A 20 6.59 -28.89 -18.78
CA ASP A 20 7.79 -28.05 -18.87
C ASP A 20 7.76 -26.91 -17.84
N VAL A 21 6.58 -26.37 -17.55
CA VAL A 21 6.41 -25.22 -16.65
C VAL A 21 5.47 -25.58 -15.51
N VAL A 22 5.99 -25.48 -14.28
CA VAL A 22 5.20 -25.57 -13.05
C VAL A 22 5.24 -24.20 -12.38
N SER A 23 4.22 -23.40 -12.70
CA SER A 23 4.07 -22.03 -12.21
C SER A 23 3.37 -22.01 -10.85
N GLY A 24 4.01 -21.37 -9.86
CA GLY A 24 3.53 -21.36 -8.48
C GLY A 24 3.98 -20.16 -7.69
N GLY A 25 3.46 -20.05 -6.47
CA GLY A 25 3.88 -19.02 -5.52
C GLY A 25 3.44 -17.60 -5.84
N ASN A 26 3.97 -16.67 -5.05
CA ASN A 26 3.78 -15.24 -5.14
C ASN A 26 5.05 -14.50 -4.66
N SER A 27 5.00 -13.18 -4.62
CA SER A 27 6.10 -12.33 -4.13
C SER A 27 6.59 -12.66 -2.72
N ALA A 28 5.75 -13.20 -1.82
CA ALA A 28 6.15 -13.60 -0.47
C ALA A 28 7.00 -14.88 -0.44
N ASN A 29 7.19 -15.55 -1.58
CA ASN A 29 8.09 -16.69 -1.70
C ASN A 29 9.51 -16.29 -2.14
N LEU A 30 9.83 -15.00 -2.25
CA LEU A 30 11.18 -14.54 -2.63
C LEU A 30 12.25 -15.01 -1.65
N ASP A 31 12.03 -14.86 -0.34
CA ASP A 31 12.99 -15.33 0.66
C ASP A 31 13.15 -16.86 0.57
N TRP A 32 12.05 -17.62 0.38
CA TRP A 32 12.11 -19.06 0.13
C TRP A 32 12.96 -19.42 -1.09
N LEU A 33 12.76 -18.73 -2.22
CA LEU A 33 13.52 -18.95 -3.45
C LEU A 33 15.03 -18.74 -3.24
N THR A 34 15.40 -17.72 -2.45
CA THR A 34 16.81 -17.39 -2.18
C THR A 34 17.43 -18.20 -1.03
N SER A 35 16.63 -18.87 -0.20
CA SER A 35 17.08 -19.58 1.00
C SER A 35 17.85 -20.90 0.76
N GLY A 36 17.94 -21.37 -0.49
CA GLY A 36 18.47 -22.70 -0.81
C GLY A 36 17.56 -23.87 -0.41
N SER A 37 16.32 -23.57 0.02
CA SER A 37 15.30 -24.59 0.28
C SER A 37 14.95 -25.37 -0.98
N PRO A 38 14.57 -26.67 -0.89
CA PRO A 38 14.14 -27.44 -2.06
C PRO A 38 12.97 -26.76 -2.77
N ILE A 39 13.18 -26.39 -4.04
CA ILE A 39 12.15 -25.73 -4.87
C ILE A 39 11.14 -26.72 -5.47
N GLY A 40 11.46 -28.02 -5.46
CA GLY A 40 10.65 -29.07 -6.07
C GLY A 40 10.63 -28.93 -7.59
N ARG A 41 9.47 -29.17 -8.20
CA ARG A 41 9.25 -29.00 -9.65
C ARG A 41 8.95 -27.55 -10.04
N VAL A 42 8.74 -26.64 -9.09
CA VAL A 42 8.36 -25.24 -9.38
C VAL A 42 9.53 -24.51 -10.03
N ASN A 43 9.34 -24.06 -11.26
CA ASN A 43 10.36 -23.38 -12.07
C ASN A 43 9.89 -22.02 -12.64
N ASP A 44 8.65 -21.61 -12.35
CA ASP A 44 8.10 -20.30 -12.69
C ASP A 44 7.46 -19.66 -11.44
N LEU A 45 8.12 -18.65 -10.88
CA LEU A 45 7.63 -17.93 -9.70
C LEU A 45 6.88 -16.68 -10.13
N ARG A 46 5.62 -16.55 -9.71
CA ARG A 46 4.78 -15.41 -10.07
C ARG A 46 5.06 -14.23 -9.15
N LEU A 47 5.61 -13.15 -9.70
CA LEU A 47 5.90 -11.92 -8.94
C LEU A 47 4.92 -10.82 -9.35
N GLY A 48 4.43 -10.08 -8.36
CA GLY A 48 3.51 -8.97 -8.56
C GLY A 48 3.89 -7.79 -7.68
N GLU A 49 3.55 -7.86 -6.39
CA GLU A 49 3.88 -6.80 -5.45
C GLU A 49 5.37 -6.41 -5.44
N SER A 50 6.29 -7.38 -5.51
CA SER A 50 7.72 -7.10 -5.43
C SER A 50 8.27 -6.34 -6.64
N ILE A 51 7.75 -6.61 -7.84
CA ILE A 51 8.15 -5.89 -9.05
C ILE A 51 7.50 -4.50 -9.11
N LEU A 52 6.30 -4.34 -8.56
CA LEU A 52 5.60 -3.05 -8.55
C LEU A 52 6.15 -2.10 -7.48
N LEU A 53 6.39 -2.60 -6.26
CA LEU A 53 6.76 -1.78 -5.10
C LEU A 53 8.24 -1.88 -4.71
N GLY A 54 9.03 -2.70 -5.40
CA GLY A 54 10.46 -2.88 -5.11
C GLY A 54 10.74 -3.47 -3.73
N ARG A 55 9.79 -4.25 -3.16
CA ARG A 55 9.88 -4.77 -1.79
C ARG A 55 9.58 -6.27 -1.70
N GLU A 56 10.21 -6.93 -0.74
CA GLU A 56 9.79 -8.23 -0.26
C GLU A 56 8.54 -8.04 0.64
N PRO A 57 7.40 -8.74 0.38
CA PRO A 57 6.14 -8.47 1.08
C PRO A 57 6.08 -8.89 2.55
N LEU A 58 6.77 -9.95 2.97
CA LEU A 58 6.66 -10.47 4.34
C LEU A 58 7.27 -9.51 5.37
N HIS A 59 8.42 -8.94 5.05
CA HIS A 59 9.20 -8.10 5.96
C HIS A 59 9.27 -6.65 5.50
N ARG A 60 8.64 -6.31 4.37
CA ARG A 60 8.62 -4.96 3.76
C ARG A 60 10.01 -4.42 3.42
N ARG A 61 10.99 -5.31 3.29
CA ARG A 61 12.39 -4.97 2.99
C ARG A 61 12.51 -4.57 1.53
N GLN A 62 13.25 -3.49 1.25
CA GLN A 62 13.57 -3.10 -0.12
C GLN A 62 14.43 -4.18 -0.78
N LEU A 63 14.14 -4.44 -2.06
CA LEU A 63 14.94 -5.30 -2.91
C LEU A 63 16.01 -4.47 -3.61
N ASP A 64 17.26 -4.95 -3.57
CA ASP A 64 18.40 -4.23 -4.13
C ASP A 64 18.21 -3.97 -5.63
N GLY A 65 18.50 -2.75 -6.06
CA GLY A 65 18.36 -2.32 -7.45
C GLY A 65 16.94 -1.98 -7.90
N LEU A 66 15.93 -2.08 -7.02
CA LEU A 66 14.55 -1.70 -7.33
C LEU A 66 14.14 -0.38 -6.67
N HIS A 67 13.32 0.39 -7.41
CA HIS A 67 12.69 1.61 -6.94
C HIS A 67 11.51 1.29 -6.01
N THR A 68 11.34 2.09 -4.95
CA THR A 68 10.20 1.98 -4.01
C THR A 68 9.23 3.14 -4.12
N ASP A 69 9.48 4.03 -5.08
CA ASP A 69 8.74 5.27 -5.38
C ASP A 69 8.18 5.28 -6.82
N SER A 70 8.11 4.12 -7.46
CA SER A 70 7.54 3.93 -8.81
C SER A 70 6.06 4.34 -8.89
N PHE A 71 5.35 4.33 -7.76
CA PHE A 71 3.97 4.77 -7.62
C PHE A 71 3.88 5.90 -6.61
N VAL A 72 3.18 6.95 -6.97
CA VAL A 72 2.91 8.09 -6.09
C VAL A 72 1.42 8.42 -6.19
N LEU A 73 0.72 8.42 -5.06
CA LEU A 73 -0.63 8.94 -4.98
C LEU A 73 -0.56 10.43 -4.66
N ILE A 74 -1.24 11.24 -5.46
CA ILE A 74 -1.25 12.71 -5.29
C ILE A 74 -2.66 13.12 -4.89
N GLY A 75 -2.78 13.87 -3.79
CA GLY A 75 -4.04 14.44 -3.32
C GLY A 75 -3.95 15.96 -3.20
N GLU A 76 -5.04 16.65 -3.54
CA GLU A 76 -5.13 18.11 -3.43
C GLU A 76 -5.59 18.52 -2.03
N VAL A 77 -4.92 19.52 -1.44
CA VAL A 77 -5.33 20.16 -0.20
C VAL A 77 -6.57 21.01 -0.44
N ILE A 78 -7.65 20.75 0.28
CA ILE A 78 -8.89 21.53 0.21
C ILE A 78 -9.08 22.47 1.40
N GLU A 79 -8.45 22.17 2.54
CA GLU A 79 -8.47 23.03 3.73
C GLU A 79 -7.16 22.90 4.51
N SER A 80 -6.67 24.00 5.07
CA SER A 80 -5.62 23.97 6.11
C SER A 80 -5.89 25.08 7.13
N ARG A 81 -6.26 24.68 8.36
CA ARG A 81 -6.67 25.59 9.45
C ARG A 81 -6.13 25.12 10.79
N ARG A 82 -5.87 26.08 11.69
CA ARG A 82 -5.63 25.76 13.10
C ARG A 82 -6.93 25.28 13.73
N LYS A 83 -6.90 24.10 14.33
CA LYS A 83 -8.02 23.50 15.07
C LYS A 83 -7.50 23.00 16.42
N PRO A 84 -8.34 22.95 17.46
CA PRO A 84 -7.97 22.24 18.68
C PRO A 84 -7.65 20.78 18.38
N THR A 85 -6.78 20.18 19.18
CA THR A 85 -6.41 18.76 19.10
C THR A 85 -7.58 17.83 19.39
N GLU A 86 -8.60 18.33 20.11
CA GLU A 86 -9.81 17.60 20.44
C GLU A 86 -11.06 18.22 19.76
N PRO A 87 -12.03 17.40 19.35
CA PRO A 87 -13.30 17.88 18.82
C PRO A 87 -14.04 18.75 19.85
N TRP A 88 -14.72 19.80 19.38
CA TRP A 88 -15.70 20.51 20.21
C TRP A 88 -16.95 19.62 20.39
N GLY A 89 -17.05 18.94 21.53
CA GLY A 89 -18.22 18.14 21.88
C GLY A 89 -17.89 16.72 22.36
N GLN A 90 -18.93 15.93 22.67
CA GLN A 90 -18.76 14.54 23.09
C GLN A 90 -18.50 13.65 21.86
N SER A 91 -17.43 12.86 21.90
CA SER A 91 -17.16 11.86 20.88
C SER A 91 -18.15 10.70 21.01
N ALA A 92 -18.79 10.33 19.90
CA ALA A 92 -19.67 9.17 19.80
C ALA A 92 -19.01 8.07 18.93
N GLN A 93 -19.79 7.06 18.56
CA GLN A 93 -19.29 5.94 17.76
C GLN A 93 -18.82 6.41 16.38
N SER A 94 -17.62 5.96 15.98
CA SER A 94 -17.09 6.17 14.64
C SER A 94 -17.47 5.00 13.73
N ALA A 95 -17.73 5.29 12.46
CA ALA A 95 -17.96 4.26 11.43
C ALA A 95 -16.69 3.46 11.08
N PHE A 96 -15.52 4.01 11.40
CA PHE A 96 -14.22 3.37 11.18
C PHE A 96 -13.43 3.32 12.49
N PRO A 97 -12.59 2.29 12.70
CA PRO A 97 -11.67 2.26 13.83
C PRO A 97 -10.85 3.54 13.86
N ARG A 98 -10.81 4.20 15.02
CA ARG A 98 -9.95 5.37 15.20
C ARG A 98 -8.53 4.85 15.37
N SER A 99 -7.59 5.35 14.59
CA SER A 99 -6.16 5.13 14.89
C SER A 99 -5.89 5.66 16.30
N THR A 100 -5.56 4.74 17.20
CA THR A 100 -5.35 5.04 18.61
C THR A 100 -3.97 5.66 18.79
N SER A 101 -3.90 6.98 18.67
CA SER A 101 -2.91 7.80 19.37
C SER A 101 -3.43 9.24 19.44
N PRO A 102 -3.74 9.76 20.64
CA PRO A 102 -3.66 11.19 20.86
C PRO A 102 -2.18 11.56 20.71
N THR A 103 -1.74 11.96 19.53
CA THR A 103 -0.43 12.60 19.39
C THR A 103 -0.61 14.02 19.91
N ASP A 104 -0.37 14.20 21.20
CA ASP A 104 0.02 15.49 21.75
C ASP A 104 1.14 16.04 20.86
N GLY A 105 0.86 17.19 20.22
CA GLY A 105 1.89 18.04 19.64
C GLY A 105 2.54 17.61 18.31
N CYS A 106 1.78 17.32 17.25
CA CYS A 106 2.38 17.38 15.91
C CYS A 106 1.44 18.04 14.89
N GLY A 107 1.88 19.18 14.36
CA GLY A 107 1.19 20.01 13.40
C GLY A 107 0.22 21.03 14.01
N ALA A 108 0.62 22.30 14.02
CA ALA A 108 -0.24 23.42 14.39
C ALA A 108 -1.49 23.56 13.50
N TRP A 109 -1.49 22.93 12.33
CA TRP A 109 -2.55 22.99 11.34
C TRP A 109 -3.16 21.62 11.09
N GLN A 110 -4.49 21.58 11.05
CA GLN A 110 -5.23 20.48 10.45
C GLN A 110 -5.38 20.75 8.95
N THR A 111 -4.81 19.87 8.13
CA THR A 111 -4.84 19.91 6.68
C THR A 111 -5.74 18.79 6.16
N ILE A 112 -6.70 19.12 5.30
CA ILE A 112 -7.66 18.19 4.71
C ILE A 112 -7.31 18.02 3.23
N VAL A 113 -7.21 16.77 2.78
CA VAL A 113 -6.86 16.41 1.41
C VAL A 113 -8.02 15.67 0.75
N ALA A 114 -8.30 15.98 -0.52
CA ALA A 114 -9.38 15.40 -1.33
C ALA A 114 -9.05 13.98 -1.85
N ILE A 115 -8.65 13.10 -0.94
CA ILE A 115 -8.58 11.65 -1.13
C ILE A 115 -9.02 11.01 0.18
N GLY A 116 -9.80 9.94 0.16
CA GLY A 116 -10.28 9.28 1.38
C GLY A 116 -10.26 7.77 1.28
N ARG A 117 -11.00 7.12 2.20
CA ARG A 117 -11.13 5.66 2.20
C ARG A 117 -11.74 5.15 0.90
N GLN A 118 -12.57 5.86 0.15
CA GLN A 118 -13.11 5.36 -1.12
C GLN A 118 -12.02 5.29 -2.20
N ASP A 119 -11.07 6.22 -2.17
CA ASP A 119 -10.04 6.37 -3.19
C ASP A 119 -8.84 5.46 -2.94
N THR A 120 -8.44 5.29 -1.68
CA THR A 120 -7.25 4.53 -1.29
C THR A 120 -7.41 3.89 0.07
N ASP A 121 -6.43 3.09 0.49
CA ASP A 121 -6.30 2.65 1.88
C ASP A 121 -5.43 3.66 2.65
N PRO A 122 -6.01 4.53 3.51
CA PRO A 122 -5.24 5.55 4.22
C PRO A 122 -4.15 4.99 5.13
N ASP A 123 -4.39 3.80 5.69
CA ASP A 123 -3.50 3.19 6.66
C ASP A 123 -2.26 2.57 5.96
N GLY A 124 -2.33 2.40 4.62
CA GLY A 124 -1.23 1.98 3.75
C GLY A 124 -0.47 3.12 3.08
N LEU A 125 -0.70 4.39 3.46
CA LEU A 125 0.02 5.53 2.90
C LEU A 125 1.22 5.93 3.75
N VAL A 126 2.38 6.07 3.10
CA VAL A 126 3.53 6.74 3.71
C VAL A 126 3.32 8.25 3.63
N MET A 127 3.33 8.91 4.79
CA MET A 127 3.18 10.37 4.88
C MET A 127 4.48 11.08 4.45
N PRO A 128 4.38 12.25 3.79
CA PRO A 128 5.52 13.14 3.60
C PRO A 128 6.17 13.57 4.93
N ASP A 129 7.43 13.99 4.86
CA ASP A 129 8.10 14.59 6.01
C ASP A 129 7.32 15.79 6.57
N GLY A 130 7.22 15.86 7.90
CA GLY A 130 6.48 16.92 8.59
C GLY A 130 4.94 16.82 8.49
N VAL A 131 4.41 15.71 7.96
CA VAL A 131 2.98 15.44 7.85
C VAL A 131 2.63 14.22 8.72
N THR A 132 1.64 14.37 9.60
CA THR A 132 1.16 13.28 10.45
C THR A 132 -0.26 12.89 10.07
N TYR A 133 -0.51 11.59 9.87
CA TYR A 133 -1.86 11.08 9.67
C TYR A 133 -2.68 11.19 10.95
N ARG A 134 -3.87 11.81 10.88
CA ARG A 134 -4.81 11.96 12.01
C ARG A 134 -6.09 11.13 11.83
N GLY A 135 -6.45 10.81 10.60
CA GLY A 135 -7.62 9.98 10.29
C GLY A 135 -8.11 10.18 8.86
N ALA A 136 -9.19 9.51 8.52
CA ALA A 136 -9.80 9.59 7.20
C ALA A 136 -11.32 9.39 7.27
N SER A 137 -12.06 10.11 6.43
CA SER A 137 -13.45 9.82 6.08
C SER A 137 -13.51 8.94 4.82
N SER A 138 -14.72 8.78 4.26
CA SER A 138 -14.90 8.15 2.95
C SER A 138 -14.14 8.88 1.84
N ASP A 139 -14.03 10.19 1.91
CA ASP A 139 -13.62 11.06 0.80
C ASP A 139 -12.44 12.00 1.13
N HIS A 140 -11.99 12.03 2.39
CA HIS A 140 -10.95 12.94 2.84
C HIS A 140 -9.93 12.29 3.79
N LEU A 141 -8.68 12.73 3.69
CA LEU A 141 -7.64 12.52 4.70
C LEU A 141 -7.60 13.74 5.60
N VAL A 142 -7.40 13.48 6.89
CA VAL A 142 -7.14 14.49 7.91
C VAL A 142 -5.70 14.33 8.37
N LEU A 143 -4.92 15.38 8.16
CA LEU A 143 -3.48 15.41 8.42
C LEU A 143 -3.14 16.54 9.40
N GLY A 144 -2.13 16.31 10.23
CA GLY A 144 -1.47 17.35 11.03
C GLY A 144 -0.23 17.84 10.29
N THR A 145 -0.07 19.16 10.16
CA THR A 145 1.09 19.77 9.48
C THR A 145 1.62 20.96 10.28
N GLU A 146 2.94 21.15 10.29
CA GLU A 146 3.58 22.28 11.00
C GLU A 146 3.27 23.62 10.34
N ASP A 147 3.28 23.63 9.00
CA ASP A 147 2.95 24.79 8.19
C ASP A 147 1.54 24.70 7.59
N ARG A 148 1.01 25.89 7.26
CA ARG A 148 -0.26 26.02 6.55
C ARG A 148 -0.06 25.72 5.07
N PHE A 149 -0.80 24.74 4.56
CA PHE A 149 -0.88 24.50 3.13
C PHE A 149 -1.92 25.44 2.48
N ARG A 150 -1.62 25.91 1.27
CA ARG A 150 -2.60 26.63 0.47
C ARG A 150 -3.62 25.62 -0.11
N PRO A 151 -4.93 25.91 -0.09
CA PRO A 151 -5.87 25.14 -0.89
C PRO A 151 -5.42 25.08 -2.36
N GLY A 152 -5.56 23.93 -3.00
CA GLY A 152 -5.01 23.64 -4.32
C GLY A 152 -3.57 23.14 -4.32
N ALA A 153 -2.87 23.12 -3.18
CA ALA A 153 -1.54 22.52 -3.08
C ALA A 153 -1.63 20.98 -3.17
N GLU A 154 -0.64 20.35 -3.79
CA GLU A 154 -0.57 18.90 -3.90
C GLU A 154 0.28 18.29 -2.78
N LEU A 155 -0.23 17.22 -2.17
CA LEU A 155 0.53 16.34 -1.28
C LEU A 155 0.74 14.99 -1.97
N ARG A 156 1.94 14.42 -1.79
CA ARG A 156 2.41 13.21 -2.48
C ARG A 156 2.63 12.10 -1.45
N PHE A 157 1.99 10.97 -1.64
CA PHE A 157 2.06 9.82 -0.75
C PHE A 157 2.64 8.63 -1.50
N ILE A 158 3.49 7.84 -0.82
CA ILE A 158 3.93 6.55 -1.36
C ILE A 158 2.94 5.50 -0.85
N PRO A 159 2.18 4.82 -1.73
CA PRO A 159 1.27 3.77 -1.31
C PRO A 159 2.02 2.46 -1.06
N ASP A 160 1.60 1.71 -0.05
CA ASP A 160 1.86 0.28 0.04
C ASP A 160 0.93 -0.51 -0.92
N TYR A 161 0.92 -1.84 -0.82
CA TYR A 161 0.13 -2.67 -1.72
C TYR A 161 -1.38 -2.49 -1.56
N SER A 162 -1.93 -2.37 -0.34
CA SER A 162 -3.38 -2.21 -0.17
C SER A 162 -3.83 -0.84 -0.67
N ALA A 163 -3.05 0.21 -0.38
CA ALA A 163 -3.28 1.55 -0.89
C ALA A 163 -3.18 1.60 -2.41
N LEU A 164 -2.17 0.94 -3.00
CA LEU A 164 -1.97 0.92 -4.45
C LEU A 164 -3.10 0.21 -5.17
N VAL A 165 -3.47 -1.00 -4.74
CA VAL A 165 -4.56 -1.77 -5.37
C VAL A 165 -5.87 -0.98 -5.34
N ARG A 166 -6.18 -0.35 -4.21
CA ARG A 166 -7.40 0.44 -4.06
C ARG A 166 -7.37 1.70 -4.95
N SER A 167 -6.25 2.41 -4.96
CA SER A 167 -6.05 3.58 -5.82
C SER A 167 -6.19 3.22 -7.30
N MET A 168 -5.57 2.12 -7.74
CA MET A 168 -5.57 1.71 -9.15
C MET A 168 -6.92 1.15 -9.62
N THR A 169 -7.78 0.71 -8.70
CA THR A 169 -9.11 0.17 -9.01
C THR A 169 -10.24 1.15 -8.75
N CYS A 170 -9.96 2.30 -8.12
CA CYS A 170 -10.95 3.34 -7.90
C CYS A 170 -11.19 4.15 -9.20
N PRO A 171 -12.44 4.22 -9.72
CA PRO A 171 -12.77 5.02 -10.90
C PRO A 171 -12.50 6.52 -10.75
N ASN A 172 -12.51 7.03 -9.51
CA ASN A 172 -12.31 8.45 -9.22
C ASN A 172 -10.83 8.84 -9.15
N VAL A 173 -9.91 7.86 -9.14
CA VAL A 173 -8.47 8.11 -9.11
C VAL A 173 -7.94 8.10 -10.54
N ARG A 174 -7.51 9.27 -11.01
CA ARG A 174 -6.91 9.42 -12.35
C ARG A 174 -5.51 8.82 -12.38
N GLN A 175 -5.26 7.92 -13.33
CA GLN A 175 -3.94 7.35 -13.57
C GLN A 175 -3.16 8.19 -14.58
N VAL A 176 -1.94 8.60 -14.22
CA VAL A 176 -1.00 9.31 -15.10
C VAL A 176 0.28 8.49 -15.18
N ARG A 177 0.73 8.19 -16.39
CA ARG A 177 1.99 7.47 -16.63
C ARG A 177 3.08 8.47 -16.97
N CYS A 178 4.17 8.45 -16.20
CA CYS A 178 5.38 9.19 -16.54
C CYS A 178 6.05 8.49 -17.74
N THR A 179 6.40 9.26 -18.77
CA THR A 179 7.16 8.82 -19.94
C THR A 179 8.58 9.35 -19.88
#